data_AF-A0A242L0L5-F1
#
_entry.id   AF-A0A242L0L5-F1
#
_cell.length_a   1.000
_cell.length_b   1.000
_cell.length_c   1.000
_cell.angle_alpha   90.00
_cell.angle_beta   90.00
_cell.angle_gamma   90.00
#
_symmetry.space_group_name_H-M   'P 1'
#
loop_
_entity.id
_entity.type
_entity.pdbx_description
1 polymer ?
#
loop_
_entity_poly.entity_id
_entity_poly.type
_entity_poly.pdbx_seq_one_letter_code
_entity_poly.pdbx_strand_id
1 'polypeptide(L)' 'MFVDLVTNFQKNTHVYYFDISFNETDNRHKTREKSAQWGETVMKKWGLEKDSLRLDNEKTITDDVYEEEILEIILKIS' A
#
# COMPACT_ATOMS: atom_id res chain seq x y z
N MET A 1 -12.37 -10.73 8.14
CA MET A 1 -11.88 -11.35 6.90
C MET A 1 -10.34 -11.36 6.81
N PHE A 2 -9.65 -10.21 6.71
CA PHE A 2 -8.17 -10.20 6.65
C PHE A 2 -7.48 -10.57 7.98
N VAL A 3 -8.00 -10.08 9.10
CA VAL A 3 -7.53 -10.45 10.44
C VAL A 3 -7.68 -11.96 10.70
N ASP A 4 -8.76 -12.56 10.19
CA ASP A 4 -9.00 -14.01 10.30
C ASP A 4 -7.96 -14.80 9.49
N LEU A 5 -7.58 -14.31 8.31
CA LEU A 5 -6.49 -14.92 7.53
C LEU A 5 -5.18 -14.90 8.31
N VAL A 6 -4.80 -13.75 8.87
CA VAL A 6 -3.57 -13.62 9.68
C VAL A 6 -3.58 -14.59 10.87
N THR A 7 -4.74 -14.77 11.50
CA THR A 7 -4.92 -15.71 12.61
C THR A 7 -4.80 -17.17 12.14
N ASN A 8 -5.40 -17.51 11.00
CA ASN A 8 -5.39 -18.87 10.44
C ASN A 8 -4.01 -19.32 9.96
N PHE A 9 -3.15 -18.38 9.54
CA PHE A 9 -1.75 -18.66 9.18
C PHE A 9 -0.81 -18.65 10.40
N GLN A 10 -1.34 -18.78 11.63
CA GLN A 10 -0.56 -18.80 12.87
C GLN A 10 0.36 -17.57 13.02
N LYS A 11 -0.10 -16.40 12.55
CA LYS A 11 0.69 -15.16 12.49
C LYS A 11 1.97 -15.24 11.63
N ASN A 12 2.14 -16.29 10.81
CA ASN A 12 3.19 -16.37 9.80
C ASN A 12 2.77 -15.61 8.53
N THR A 13 2.61 -14.30 8.69
CA THR A 13 2.17 -13.40 7.62
C THR A 13 2.99 -12.12 7.67
N HIS A 14 3.30 -11.58 6.50
CA HIS A 14 3.90 -10.26 6.37
C HIS A 14 2.86 -9.31 5.82
N VAL A 15 2.60 -8.22 6.54
CA VAL A 15 1.55 -7.25 6.21
C VAL A 15 2.21 -5.91 5.94
N TYR A 16 1.92 -5.34 4.78
CA TYR A 16 2.45 -4.05 4.35
C TYR A 16 1.29 -3.14 3.96
N TYR A 17 1.23 -1.96 4.57
CA TYR A 17 0.25 -0.93 4.25
C TYR A 17 0.95 0.22 3.54
N PHE A 18 0.49 0.58 2.34
CA PHE A 18 1.00 1.72 1.60
C PHE A 18 0.20 2.98 1.98
N ASP A 19 0.73 3.77 2.93
CA ASP A 19 0.18 5.08 3.30
C ASP A 19 0.74 6.13 2.33
N ILE A 20 0.31 6.02 1.07
CA ILE A 20 0.76 6.88 -0.03
C ILE A 20 -0.24 8.02 -0.20
N SER A 21 0.26 9.26 -0.36
CA SER A 21 -0.62 10.39 -0.60
C SER A 21 -1.35 10.26 -1.93
N PHE A 22 -2.52 10.88 -2.03
CA PHE A 22 -3.25 10.94 -3.29
C PHE A 22 -2.41 11.59 -4.40
N ASN A 23 -1.61 12.61 -4.07
CA ASN A 23 -0.74 13.28 -5.03
C ASN A 23 0.32 12.33 -5.61
N GLU A 24 0.95 11.53 -4.76
CA GLU A 24 1.91 10.53 -5.21
C GLU A 24 1.23 9.40 -6.00
N THR A 25 0.02 9.00 -5.58
CA THR A 25 -0.81 8.05 -6.33
C THR A 25 -1.16 8.56 -7.73
N ASP A 26 -1.50 9.84 -7.86
CA ASP A 26 -1.79 10.49 -9.15
C ASP A 26 -0.55 10.62 -10.03
N ASN A 27 0.60 11.00 -9.47
CA ASN A 27 1.88 11.03 -10.18
C ASN A 27 2.24 9.66 -10.77
N ARG A 28 2.14 8.59 -9.97
CA ARG A 28 2.36 7.21 -10.44
C ARG A 28 1.31 6.75 -11.43
N HIS A 29 0.06 7.18 -11.28
CA HIS A 29 -1.00 6.80 -12.22
C HIS A 29 -0.75 7.37 -13.62
N LYS A 30 -0.28 8.61 -13.71
CA LYS A 30 0.02 9.30 -14.99
C LYS A 30 1.03 8.57 -15.87
N THR A 31 1.95 7.78 -15.28
CA THR A 31 2.96 7.02 -16.03
C THR A 31 2.42 5.72 -16.65
N ARG A 32 1.20 5.29 -16.30
CA ARG A 32 0.60 4.06 -16.84
C ARG A 32 -0.02 4.31 -18.22
N GLU A 33 0.10 3.34 -19.13
CA GLU A 33 -0.50 3.42 -20.48
C GLU A 33 -2.01 3.72 -20.49
N LYS A 34 -2.72 3.33 -19.43
CA LYS A 34 -4.17 3.52 -19.27
C LYS A 34 -4.53 4.71 -18.38
N SER A 35 -3.61 5.65 -18.15
CA SER A 35 -3.84 6.82 -17.30
C SER A 35 -5.02 7.70 -17.77
N ALA A 36 -5.36 7.64 -19.05
CA ALA A 36 -6.50 8.36 -19.62
C ALA A 36 -7.88 7.76 -19.28
N GLN A 37 -7.94 6.57 -18.66
CA GLN A 37 -9.22 5.91 -18.38
C GLN A 37 -9.99 6.55 -17.22
N TRP A 38 -9.29 7.15 -16.27
CA TRP A 38 -9.88 7.70 -15.05
C TRP A 38 -9.22 9.03 -14.70
N GLY A 39 -10.01 10.10 -14.57
CA GLY A 39 -9.51 11.40 -14.14
C GLY A 39 -9.29 11.50 -12.63
N GLU A 40 -8.48 12.47 -12.21
CA GLU A 40 -8.16 12.78 -10.81
C GLU A 40 -9.41 12.83 -9.91
N THR A 41 -10.48 13.51 -10.36
CA THR A 41 -11.75 13.64 -9.64
C THR A 41 -12.43 12.31 -9.33
N VAL A 42 -12.30 11.31 -10.22
CA VAL A 42 -12.88 9.97 -10.01
C VAL A 42 -12.02 9.18 -9.04
N MET A 43 -10.69 9.23 -9.21
CA MET A 43 -9.75 8.54 -8.33
C MET A 43 -9.85 9.04 -6.89
N LYS A 44 -10.01 10.35 -6.69
CA LYS A 44 -10.13 10.96 -5.36
C LYS A 44 -11.37 10.48 -4.60
N LYS A 45 -12.45 10.10 -5.31
CA LYS A 45 -13.66 9.53 -4.69
C LYS A 45 -13.49 8.08 -4.24
N TRP A 46 -12.52 7.35 -4.82
CA TRP A 46 -12.20 5.98 -4.43
C TRP A 46 -11.19 5.90 -3.30
N GLY A 47 -10.45 6.98 -3.04
CA GLY A 47 -9.52 7.07 -1.93
C GLY A 47 -10.27 7.03 -0.59
N LEU A 48 -10.01 6.00 0.19
CA LEU A 48 -10.37 5.96 1.61
C LEU A 48 -9.15 6.38 2.41
N GLU A 49 -9.29 7.37 3.29
CA GLU A 49 -8.19 7.77 4.16
C GLU A 49 -7.93 6.70 5.23
N LYS A 50 -6.70 6.19 5.27
CA LYS A 50 -6.12 5.42 6.38
C LYS A 50 -6.92 4.17 6.80
N ASP A 51 -7.19 3.32 5.82
CA ASP A 51 -7.80 1.99 6.01
C ASP A 51 -6.74 0.90 6.29
N SER A 52 -5.92 1.10 7.33
CA SER A 52 -4.92 0.10 7.73
C SER A 52 -5.54 -1.00 8.60
N LEU A 53 -4.94 -2.20 8.61
CA LEU A 53 -5.45 -3.33 9.39
C LEU A 53 -5.10 -3.22 10.88
N ARG A 54 -4.19 -2.31 11.24
CA ARG A 54 -3.76 -2.04 12.63
C ARG A 54 -3.27 -3.29 13.35
N LEU A 55 -2.57 -4.15 12.62
CA LEU A 55 -1.96 -5.36 13.14
C LEU A 55 -0.56 -5.07 13.66
N ASP A 56 -0.12 -5.76 14.71
CA ASP A 56 1.20 -5.52 15.32
C ASP A 56 2.38 -5.77 14.36
N ASN A 57 2.19 -6.63 13.35
CA ASN A 57 3.18 -6.96 12.33
C ASN A 57 3.00 -6.17 11.02
N GLU A 58 2.09 -5.19 10.99
CA GLU A 58 1.87 -4.32 9.84
C GLU A 58 2.99 -3.29 9.73
N LYS A 59 3.68 -3.28 8.58
CA LYS A 59 4.68 -2.26 8.25
C LYS A 59 4.05 -1.23 7.32
N THR A 60 4.23 0.05 7.64
CA THR A 60 3.76 1.14 6.79
C THR A 60 4.85 1.58 5.83
N ILE A 61 4.49 1.76 4.56
CA ILE A 61 5.35 2.29 3.50
C ILE A 61 4.74 3.62 3.06
N THR A 62 5.52 4.69 3.17
CA THR A 62 5.11 6.07 2.91
C THR A 62 5.72 6.61 1.60
N ASP A 63 5.32 7.82 1.20
CA ASP A 63 5.78 8.49 -0.03
C ASP A 63 7.30 8.64 -0.16
N ASP A 64 8.01 8.68 0.97
CA ASP A 64 9.46 8.90 1.06
C ASP A 64 10.30 7.62 0.97
N VAL A 65 9.66 6.44 0.87
CA VAL A 65 10.35 5.15 0.75
C VAL A 65 10.49 4.77 -0.72
N TYR A 66 11.74 4.63 -1.18
CA TYR A 66 12.06 4.27 -2.57
C TYR A 66 12.02 2.76 -2.80
N GLU A 67 12.01 2.35 -4.07
CA GLU A 67 11.88 0.93 -4.46
C GLU A 67 12.94 0.04 -3.83
N GLU A 68 14.21 0.48 -3.81
CA GLU A 68 15.31 -0.25 -3.21
C GLU A 68 15.09 -0.46 -1.69
N GLU A 69 14.57 0.55 -1.00
CA GLU A 69 14.26 0.47 0.43
C GLU A 69 13.07 -0.46 0.71
N ILE A 70 12.05 -0.45 -0.16
CA ILE A 70 10.94 -1.42 -0.09
C ILE A 70 11.47 -2.84 -0.25
N LEU A 71 12.37 -3.08 -1.20
CA LEU A 71 13.00 -4.38 -1.39
C LEU A 71 13.80 -4.80 -0.16
N GLU A 72 14.56 -3.89 0.44
CA GLU A 72 15.24 -4.18 1.71
C GLU A 72 14.26 -4.52 2.84
N ILE A 73 13.16 -3.77 2.95
CA ILE A 73 12.13 -4.00 3.97
C ILE A 73 11.50 -5.39 3.82
N ILE A 74 11.27 -5.85 2.59
CA ILE A 74 10.66 -7.14 2.28
C ILE A 74 11.67 -8.28 2.43
N LEU A 75 12.88 -8.12 1.88
CA LEU A 75 13.92 -9.16 1.83
C LEU A 75 14.67 -9.35 3.15
N LYS A 76 14.81 -8.31 4.00
CA LYS A 76 15.38 -8.47 5.36
C LYS A 76 14.54 -9.37 6.26
N ILE A 77 13.34 -9.77 5.84
CA ILE A 77 12.46 -10.65 6.61
C ILE A 77 12.68 -12.15 6.27
N SER A 78 13.54 -12.49 5.29
CA SER A 78 13.88 -13.89 4.94
C SER A 78 15.01 -14.48 5.77
#